data_AF-A0A2M7KYR2-F1
#
_entry.id   AF-A0A2M7KYR2-F1
#
_cell.length_a   1.000
_cell.length_b   1.000
_cell.length_c   1.000
_cell.angle_alpha   90.00
_cell.angle_beta   90.00
_cell.angle_gamma   90.00
#
_symmetry.space_group_name_H-M   'P 1'
#
loop_
_entity.id
_entity.type
_entity.pdbx_description
1 polymer ?
#
loop_
_entity_poly.entity_id
_entity_poly.type
_entity_poly.pdbx_seq_one_letter_code
_entity_poly.pdbx_strand_id
1 'polypeptide(L)'
;MWLLGRTAKFAAQYRTCLAAKIDEAAVELVLTLRRAAETKECEPHLRRADELVADLRVLLRIAYGVKAFRGSKSYRYAASGMDEIGRMIGGWLKQTATRKPRSAQVSDRAAVPTEGLTAET
;
A
#
# COMPACT_ATOMS: atom_id res chain seq x y z
N MET A 1 7.78 3.16 15.16
CA MET A 1 7.48 1.79 14.70
C MET A 1 7.37 0.86 15.92
N TRP A 2 6.15 0.55 16.39
CA TRP A 2 5.92 -0.22 17.62
C TRP A 2 6.13 -1.74 17.43
N LEU A 3 5.96 -2.23 16.20
CA LEU A 3 5.99 -3.65 15.87
C LEU A 3 7.37 -4.29 16.03
N LEU A 4 8.44 -3.62 15.57
CA LEU A 4 9.83 -4.12 15.67
C LEU A 4 10.29 -4.29 17.13
N GLY A 5 9.88 -3.39 18.02
CA GLY A 5 10.18 -3.50 19.44
C GLY A 5 9.48 -4.69 20.11
N ARG A 6 8.42 -5.23 19.49
CA ARG A 6 7.65 -6.37 20.00
C ARG A 6 8.12 -7.70 19.43
N THR A 7 8.46 -7.74 18.14
CA THR A 7 9.02 -8.91 17.44
C THR A 7 10.40 -9.29 18.01
N ALA A 8 11.19 -8.31 18.47
CA ALA A 8 12.45 -8.55 19.19
C ALA A 8 12.27 -9.37 20.49
N LYS A 9 11.10 -9.31 21.13
CA LYS A 9 10.78 -10.03 22.37
C LYS A 9 10.32 -11.48 22.14
N PHE A 10 10.27 -11.94 20.89
CA PHE A 10 9.92 -13.33 20.57
C PHE A 10 11.01 -14.30 21.07
N ALA A 11 10.60 -15.53 21.36
CA ALA A 11 11.54 -16.61 21.67
C ALA A 11 12.49 -16.83 20.49
N ALA A 12 13.75 -17.22 20.76
CA ALA A 12 14.80 -17.31 19.74
C ALA A 12 14.39 -18.15 18.52
N GLN A 13 13.68 -19.26 18.75
CA GLN A 13 13.15 -20.16 17.72
C GLN A 13 12.20 -19.49 16.70
N TYR A 14 11.46 -18.46 17.10
CA TYR A 14 10.52 -17.75 16.21
C TYR A 14 11.09 -16.42 15.70
N ARG A 15 12.22 -15.97 16.26
CA ARG A 15 12.80 -14.68 15.92
C ARG A 15 13.40 -14.68 14.51
N THR A 16 14.09 -15.75 14.14
CA THR A 16 14.79 -15.85 12.84
C THR A 16 13.86 -16.11 11.66
N CYS A 17 12.68 -16.69 11.89
CA CYS A 17 11.72 -16.99 10.83
C CYS A 17 10.56 -15.99 10.82
N LEU A 18 9.81 -15.89 11.92
CA LEU A 18 8.54 -15.17 11.94
C LEU A 18 8.70 -13.69 12.27
N ALA A 19 9.53 -13.35 13.26
CA ALA A 19 9.82 -11.94 13.56
C ALA A 19 10.52 -11.26 12.38
N ALA A 20 11.53 -11.90 11.79
CA ALA A 20 12.23 -11.39 10.61
C ALA A 20 11.27 -11.09 9.44
N LYS A 21 10.37 -12.03 9.10
CA LYS A 21 9.37 -11.83 8.04
C LYS A 21 8.39 -10.70 8.33
N ILE A 22 7.96 -10.57 9.59
CA ILE A 22 7.09 -9.47 10.02
C ILE A 22 7.81 -8.13 9.91
N ASP A 23 9.07 -8.07 10.35
CA ASP A 23 9.88 -6.86 10.33
C ASP A 23 10.17 -6.42 8.89
N GLU A 24 10.54 -7.35 8.02
CA GLU A 24 10.75 -7.12 6.59
C GLU A 24 9.50 -6.58 5.91
N ALA A 25 8.35 -7.26 6.06
CA ALA A 25 7.10 -6.83 5.46
C ALA A 25 6.63 -5.47 6.02
N ALA A 26 6.85 -5.19 7.31
CA ALA A 26 6.50 -3.91 7.91
C ALA A 26 7.38 -2.77 7.38
N VAL A 27 8.67 -3.01 7.17
CA VAL A 27 9.58 -2.03 6.55
C VAL A 27 9.20 -1.82 5.09
N GLU A 28 8.95 -2.89 4.34
CA GLU A 28 8.54 -2.81 2.94
C GLU A 28 7.23 -2.02 2.78
N LEU A 29 6.26 -2.21 3.68
CA LEU A 29 5.00 -1.47 3.67
C LEU A 29 5.24 0.04 3.80
N VAL A 30 6.04 0.46 4.77
CA VAL A 30 6.34 1.90 4.99
C VAL A 30 7.07 2.49 3.79
N LEU A 31 8.05 1.77 3.24
CA LEU A 31 8.80 2.23 2.06
C LEU A 31 7.91 2.31 0.82
N THR A 32 6.99 1.35 0.65
CA THR A 32 6.03 1.32 -0.45
C THR A 32 5.04 2.47 -0.36
N LEU A 33 4.53 2.75 0.84
CA LEU A 33 3.64 3.91 1.09
C LEU A 33 4.37 5.23 0.84
N ARG A 34 5.64 5.35 1.27
CA ARG A 34 6.47 6.52 0.98
C ARG A 34 6.64 6.73 -0.53
N ARG A 35 6.91 5.66 -1.28
CA ARG A 35 7.00 5.71 -2.76
C ARG A 35 5.66 6.12 -3.38
N ALA A 36 4.55 5.54 -2.92
CA ALA A 36 3.21 5.90 -3.37
C ALA A 36 2.90 7.39 -3.16
N ALA A 37 3.42 8.01 -2.10
CA ALA A 37 3.24 9.44 -1.83
C ALA A 37 4.07 10.34 -2.75
N GLU A 38 5.22 9.87 -3.25
CA GLU A 38 6.11 10.65 -4.12
C GLU A 38 5.77 10.50 -5.62
N THR A 39 5.14 9.39 -6.02
CA THR A 39 4.89 9.07 -7.42
C THR A 39 3.52 9.54 -7.91
N LYS A 40 3.46 10.01 -9.17
CA LYS A 40 2.18 10.39 -9.83
C LYS A 40 1.31 9.16 -10.13
N GLU A 41 1.95 8.05 -10.50
CA GLU A 41 1.34 6.72 -10.68
C GLU A 41 1.42 5.93 -9.36
N CYS A 42 0.57 6.30 -8.41
CA CYS A 42 0.56 5.70 -7.07
C CYS A 42 -0.19 4.37 -7.00
N GLU A 43 -1.01 4.04 -8.00
CA GLU A 43 -1.86 2.84 -8.04
C GLU A 43 -1.11 1.50 -7.88
N PRO A 44 -0.01 1.21 -8.59
CA PRO A 44 0.75 -0.03 -8.39
C PRO A 44 1.39 -0.11 -7.01
N HIS A 45 1.86 1.01 -6.46
CA HIS A 45 2.43 1.05 -5.11
C HIS A 45 1.35 0.84 -4.04
N LEU A 46 0.16 1.41 -4.22
CA LEU A 46 -0.97 1.20 -3.31
C LEU A 46 -1.47 -0.24 -3.33
N ARG A 47 -1.51 -0.90 -4.51
CA ARG A 47 -1.81 -2.33 -4.61
C ARG A 47 -0.77 -3.19 -3.88
N ARG A 48 0.52 -2.90 -4.08
CA ARG A 48 1.59 -3.59 -3.34
C ARG A 48 1.46 -3.39 -1.84
N ALA A 49 1.10 -2.18 -1.38
CA ALA A 49 0.87 -1.92 0.03
C ALA A 49 -0.33 -2.71 0.59
N ASP A 50 -1.39 -2.89 -0.20
CA ASP A 50 -2.56 -3.70 0.19
C ASP A 50 -2.18 -5.18 0.37
N GLU A 51 -1.42 -5.75 -0.57
CA GLU A 51 -0.86 -7.10 -0.46
C GLU A 51 -0.02 -7.26 0.81
N LEU A 52 0.88 -6.32 1.09
CA LEU A 52 1.73 -6.35 2.27
C LEU A 52 0.92 -6.29 3.58
N VAL A 53 -0.18 -5.54 3.61
CA VAL A 53 -1.09 -5.53 4.77
C VAL A 53 -1.78 -6.87 4.94
N ALA A 54 -2.21 -7.52 3.86
CA ALA A 54 -2.80 -8.86 3.90
C ALA A 54 -1.79 -9.89 4.42
N ASP A 55 -0.56 -9.87 3.91
CA ASP A 55 0.52 -10.75 4.36
C ASP A 55 0.84 -10.54 5.84
N LEU A 56 0.95 -9.29 6.29
CA LEU A 56 1.17 -8.96 7.70
C LEU A 56 0.05 -9.50 8.59
N ARG A 57 -1.22 -9.42 8.17
CA ARG A 57 -2.34 -10.00 8.95
C ARG A 57 -2.22 -11.50 9.11
N VAL A 58 -1.84 -12.22 8.05
CA VAL A 58 -1.61 -13.67 8.09
C VAL A 58 -0.45 -13.99 9.04
N LEU A 59 0.68 -13.30 8.90
CA LEU A 59 1.86 -13.51 9.76
C LEU A 59 1.54 -13.23 11.24
N LEU A 60 0.80 -12.16 11.53
CA LEU A 60 0.35 -11.84 12.89
C LEU A 60 -0.56 -12.92 13.48
N ARG A 61 -1.44 -13.51 12.65
CA ARG A 61 -2.33 -14.60 13.07
C ARG A 61 -1.55 -15.88 13.35
N ILE A 62 -0.54 -16.21 12.53
CA ILE A 62 0.37 -17.33 12.78
C ILE A 62 1.15 -17.09 14.09
N ALA A 63 1.70 -15.88 14.27
CA ALA A 63 2.43 -15.50 15.48
C ALA A 63 1.58 -15.62 16.75
N TYR A 64 0.28 -15.31 16.65
CA TYR A 64 -0.67 -15.55 17.74
C TYR A 64 -0.92 -17.04 17.99
N GLY A 65 -1.09 -17.85 16.94
CA GLY A 65 -1.30 -19.30 17.04
C GLY A 65 -0.15 -20.04 17.72
N VAL A 66 1.09 -19.66 17.42
CA VAL A 66 2.29 -20.22 18.07
C VAL A 66 2.62 -19.59 19.44
N LYS A 67 1.71 -18.76 19.97
CA LYS A 67 1.89 -18.04 21.25
C LYS A 67 3.17 -17.20 21.32
N ALA A 68 3.65 -16.68 20.19
CA ALA A 68 4.83 -15.79 20.17
C ALA A 68 4.54 -14.45 20.86
N PHE A 69 3.27 -14.01 20.86
CA PHE A 69 2.85 -12.85 21.62
C PHE A 69 2.65 -13.19 23.10
N ARG A 70 3.26 -12.39 24.00
CA ARG A 70 2.97 -12.41 25.43
C ARG A 70 1.61 -11.75 25.72
N GLY A 71 0.52 -12.45 25.37
CA GLY A 71 -0.86 -12.07 25.65
C GLY A 71 -1.65 -11.54 24.46
N SER A 72 -2.99 -11.61 24.56
CA SER A 72 -3.93 -11.24 23.50
C SER A 72 -4.01 -9.74 23.20
N LYS A 73 -3.65 -8.88 24.17
CA LYS A 73 -3.68 -7.42 24.00
C LYS A 73 -2.74 -6.93 22.90
N SER A 74 -1.51 -7.47 22.83
CA SER A 74 -0.53 -7.06 21.81
C SER A 74 -0.96 -7.45 20.40
N TYR A 75 -1.52 -8.65 20.25
CA TYR A 75 -2.06 -9.09 18.97
C TYR A 75 -3.21 -8.19 18.52
N ARG A 76 -4.18 -7.89 19.41
CA ARG A 76 -5.29 -6.98 19.07
C ARG A 76 -4.82 -5.59 18.65
N TYR A 77 -3.84 -5.03 19.35
CA TYR A 77 -3.27 -3.73 18.99
C TYR A 77 -2.65 -3.76 17.60
N ALA A 78 -1.84 -4.78 17.29
CA ALA A 78 -1.23 -4.94 15.97
C ALA A 78 -2.30 -5.15 14.87
N ALA A 79 -3.27 -6.03 15.10
CA ALA A 79 -4.36 -6.30 14.16
C ALA A 79 -5.19 -5.05 13.88
N SER A 80 -5.58 -4.30 14.92
CA SER A 80 -6.32 -3.05 14.78
C SER A 80 -5.56 -2.02 13.95
N GLY A 81 -4.24 -1.91 14.15
CA GLY A 81 -3.40 -1.03 13.33
C GLY A 81 -3.38 -1.46 11.85
N MET A 82 -3.33 -2.77 11.58
CA MET A 82 -3.40 -3.29 10.20
C MET A 82 -4.77 -3.06 9.55
N ASP A 83 -5.85 -3.09 10.34
CA ASP A 83 -7.20 -2.80 9.86
C ASP A 83 -7.39 -1.33 9.49
N GLU A 84 -6.78 -0.44 10.28
CA GLU A 84 -6.79 1.00 10.01
C GLU A 84 -5.98 1.34 8.76
N ILE A 85 -4.75 0.82 8.65
CA ILE A 85 -3.90 1.04 7.47
C ILE A 85 -4.58 0.50 6.20
N GLY A 86 -5.16 -0.71 6.25
CA GLY A 86 -5.89 -1.27 5.11
C GLY A 86 -7.08 -0.42 4.68
N ARG A 87 -7.82 0.17 5.64
CA ARG A 87 -8.92 1.11 5.32
C ARG A 87 -8.41 2.38 4.63
N MET A 88 -7.27 2.92 5.07
CA MET A 88 -6.65 4.10 4.44
C MET A 88 -6.22 3.80 2.99
N ILE A 89 -5.52 2.68 2.78
CA ILE A 89 -5.07 2.25 1.44
C ILE A 89 -6.26 2.04 0.51
N GLY A 90 -7.29 1.33 0.97
CA GLY A 90 -8.52 1.12 0.19
C GLY A 90 -9.24 2.43 -0.15
N GLY A 91 -9.20 3.42 0.75
CA GLY A 91 -9.70 4.77 0.48
C GLY A 91 -8.92 5.47 -0.64
N TRP A 92 -7.58 5.42 -0.59
CA TRP A 92 -6.73 6.00 -1.62
C TRP A 92 -6.87 5.31 -2.98
N LEU A 93 -7.00 3.99 -3.00
CA LEU A 93 -7.19 3.21 -4.24
C LEU A 93 -8.50 3.59 -4.96
N LYS A 94 -9.56 3.85 -4.19
CA LYS A 94 -10.83 4.35 -4.74
C LYS A 94 -10.67 5.75 -5.34
N GLN A 95 -9.95 6.65 -4.65
CA GLN A 95 -9.69 8.00 -5.15
C GLN A 95 -8.86 8.00 -6.44
N THR A 96 -7.87 7.10 -6.56
CA THR A 96 -7.08 6.97 -7.78
C THR A 96 -7.90 6.42 -8.94
N ALA A 97 -8.82 5.47 -8.69
CA ALA A 97 -9.73 4.95 -9.71
C ALA A 97 -10.75 6.00 -10.20
N THR A 98 -11.23 6.88 -9.32
CA THR A 98 -12.16 7.97 -9.69
C THR A 98 -11.45 9.10 -10.45
N ARG A 99 -10.13 9.26 -10.25
CA ARG A 99 -9.32 10.27 -10.94
C ARG A 99 -9.02 9.82 -12.38
N LYS A 100 -10.03 9.95 -13.25
CA LYS A 100 -9.94 9.75 -14.72
C LYS A 100 -8.68 10.46 -15.26
N PRO A 101 -7.89 9.80 -16.15
CA PRO A 101 -6.65 10.37 -16.64
C PRO A 101 -6.90 11.66 -17.41
N ARG A 102 -6.26 12.74 -16.98
CA ARG A 102 -6.30 14.07 -17.62
C ARG A 102 -5.70 14.07 -19.03
N SER A 103 -4.98 13.03 -19.42
CA SER A 103 -4.40 12.87 -20.76
C SER A 103 -5.44 12.63 -21.86
N ALA A 104 -6.67 12.22 -21.53
CA ALA A 104 -7.74 12.03 -22.52
C ALA A 104 -8.47 13.32 -22.93
N GLN A 105 -8.13 14.49 -22.35
CA GLN A 105 -8.79 15.76 -22.69
C GLN A 105 -7.93 16.70 -23.58
N VAL A 106 -6.68 16.34 -23.89
CA VAL A 106 -5.80 17.20 -24.70
C VAL A 106 -5.87 16.87 -26.20
N SER A 107 -6.41 15.71 -26.59
CA SER A 107 -6.45 15.29 -28.00
C SER A 107 -7.65 15.82 -28.80
N ASP A 108 -8.63 16.48 -28.16
CA ASP A 108 -9.87 16.92 -28.83
C ASP A 108 -9.84 18.38 -29.30
N ARG A 109 -8.66 19.04 -29.19
CA ARG A 109 -8.44 20.43 -29.65
C ARG A 109 -7.62 20.56 -30.93
N ALA A 110 -7.23 19.45 -31.55
CA ALA A 110 -6.34 19.43 -32.73
C ALA A 110 -7.05 19.03 -34.04
N ALA A 111 -8.36 19.21 -34.14
CA ALA A 111 -9.08 19.17 -35.41
C ALA A 111 -9.63 20.57 -35.71
N VAL A 112 -8.75 21.48 -36.13
CA VAL A 112 -9.18 22.67 -36.87
C VAL A 112 -9.37 22.22 -38.31
N PRO A 113 -10.56 22.37 -38.92
CA PRO A 113 -10.76 22.10 -40.34
C PRO A 113 -9.99 23.15 -41.14
N THR A 114 -8.97 22.73 -41.89
CA THR A 114 -8.35 23.58 -42.91
C THR A 114 -9.23 23.53 -44.16
N GLU A 115 -10.43 24.12 -44.08
CA GLU A 115 -11.25 24.40 -45.25
C GLU A 115 -11.03 25.84 -45.72
N GLY A 116 -10.62 25.97 -46.98
CA GLY A 116 -10.88 27.16 -47.79
C GLY A 116 -9.86 28.28 -47.74
N LEU A 117 -8.79 28.16 -48.53
CA LEU A 117 -8.27 29.34 -49.24
C LEU A 117 -7.97 28.96 -50.69
N THR A 118 -9.04 28.94 -51.49
CA THR A 118 -8.98 29.15 -52.93
C THR A 118 -9.07 30.64 -53.24
N ALA A 119 -8.57 31.00 -54.43
CA ALA A 119 -8.70 32.25 -55.17
C ALA A 119 -7.59 33.31 -54.94
N GLU A 120 -6.73 33.53 -55.95
CA GLU A 120 -6.79 34.66 -56.92
C GLU A 120 -5.94 35.84 -56.39
N THR A 121 -5.03 36.50 -57.11
CA THR A 121 -4.81 36.80 -58.53
C THR A 121 -3.31 37.00 -58.76
#